data_AF-A0A4C1WQC7-F1
#
_entry.id   AF-A0A4C1WQC7-F1
#
_cell.length_a   1.000
_cell.length_b   1.000
_cell.length_c   1.000
_cell.angle_alpha   90.00
_cell.angle_beta   90.00
_cell.angle_gamma   90.00
#
_symmetry.space_group_name_H-M   'P 1'
#
loop_
_entity.id
_entity.type
_entity.pdbx_description
1 polymer ?
#
loop_
_entity_poly.entity_id
_entity_poly.type
_entity_poly.pdbx_seq_one_letter_code
_entity_poly.pdbx_strand_id
1 'polypeptide(L)'
;MNGYTYYQHKQLKDGHRWSCTQMGSRSCRAYLHVTPEKLVIRAHIEHTHPPSTYFLEKIKKQHGAQFYQRPNGRINLRLNNYTYYKHMKARTGAHRWSCTAYGSKWKCRAHLIITDNLEVLRANILHTHPPHVYRVDENGRHIRVMHRKGFVNGQGGFDRSVEDNVPVPKLIPKNQGPQMQPCTSYYDHLIPHSIFNHIM
;
A
#
# COMPACT_ATOMS: atom_id res chain seq x y z
N MET A 1 11.91 -10.06 11.00
CA MET A 1 11.85 -11.42 11.58
C MET A 1 10.41 -11.66 12.01
N ASN A 2 9.80 -12.80 11.67
CA ASN A 2 8.41 -13.16 12.05
C ASN A 2 7.33 -12.09 11.75
N GLY A 3 7.41 -11.42 10.60
CA GLY A 3 6.45 -10.37 10.21
C GLY A 3 6.60 -9.02 10.94
N TYR A 4 7.57 -8.91 11.86
CA TYR A 4 7.91 -7.66 12.54
C TYR A 4 9.06 -6.94 11.84
N THR A 5 8.99 -5.61 11.86
CA THR A 5 9.99 -4.72 11.24
C THR A 5 10.82 -4.03 12.31
N TYR A 6 12.10 -3.82 11.99
CA TYR A 6 13.09 -3.22 12.87
C TYR A 6 13.84 -2.12 12.12
N TYR A 7 14.37 -1.14 12.83
CA TYR A 7 15.25 -0.11 12.29
C TYR A 7 16.54 -0.05 13.10
N GLN A 8 17.64 0.31 12.44
CA GLN A 8 18.92 0.53 13.11
C GLN A 8 18.80 1.74 14.04
N HIS A 9 18.89 1.49 15.34
CA HIS A 9 18.65 2.49 16.37
C HIS A 9 19.96 3.13 16.85
N LYS A 10 20.96 2.32 17.20
CA LYS A 10 22.28 2.81 17.60
C LYS A 10 23.39 1.83 17.25
N GLN A 11 24.60 2.37 17.10
CA GLN A 11 25.80 1.55 16.95
C GLN A 11 26.25 1.04 18.34
N LEU A 12 26.82 -0.16 18.37
CA LEU A 12 27.41 -0.81 19.54
C LEU A 12 28.90 -1.07 19.24
N LYS A 13 29.66 -1.45 20.27
CA LYS A 13 31.08 -1.81 20.11
C LYS A 13 31.29 -2.94 19.09
N ASP A 14 30.42 -3.95 19.14
CA ASP A 14 30.53 -5.17 18.33
C ASP A 14 29.46 -5.25 17.22
N GLY A 15 28.88 -4.11 16.83
CA GLY A 15 27.89 -4.05 15.76
C GLY A 15 26.81 -2.98 15.94
N HIS A 16 25.54 -3.36 15.82
CA HIS A 16 24.40 -2.46 15.76
C HIS A 16 23.23 -2.98 16.57
N ARG A 17 22.55 -2.09 17.30
CA ARG A 17 21.25 -2.36 17.91
C ARG A 17 20.14 -1.94 16.95
N TRP A 18 19.32 -2.89 16.57
CA TRP A 18 18.10 -2.70 15.80
C TRP A 18 16.89 -2.77 16.73
N SER A 19 16.05 -1.74 16.75
CA SER A 19 14.84 -1.68 17.57
C SER A 19 13.59 -1.92 16.72
N CYS A 20 12.54 -2.46 17.30
CA CYS A 20 11.25 -2.56 16.61
C CYS A 20 10.78 -1.18 16.16
N THR A 21 10.24 -1.09 14.94
CA THR A 21 9.71 0.16 14.37
C THR A 21 8.58 0.78 15.17
N GLN A 22 7.86 -0.03 15.97
CA GLN A 22 6.76 0.41 16.82
C GLN A 22 7.19 0.73 18.26
N MET A 23 8.50 0.86 18.51
CA MET A 23 9.02 1.18 19.85
C MET A 23 8.45 2.49 20.40
N GLY A 24 8.33 3.54 19.59
CA GLY A 24 7.79 4.83 20.04
C GLY A 24 6.26 4.92 20.05
N SER A 25 5.58 4.16 19.19
CA SER A 25 4.12 4.24 18.99
C SER A 25 3.33 3.24 19.84
N ARG A 26 3.95 2.13 20.24
CA ARG A 26 3.33 1.02 20.98
C ARG A 26 4.17 0.59 22.19
N SER A 27 5.14 1.40 22.59
CA SER A 27 6.09 1.09 23.66
C SER A 27 6.77 -0.27 23.51
N CYS A 28 6.94 -0.74 22.27
CA CYS A 28 7.52 -2.06 21.99
C CYS A 28 9.01 -2.07 22.34
N ARG A 29 9.43 -3.05 23.15
CA ARG A 29 10.83 -3.16 23.59
C ARG A 29 11.64 -4.21 22.82
N ALA A 30 11.06 -4.84 21.79
CA ALA A 30 11.78 -5.81 20.97
C ALA A 30 13.00 -5.18 20.29
N TYR A 31 14.12 -5.89 20.30
CA TYR A 31 15.37 -5.46 19.69
C TYR A 31 16.23 -6.64 19.22
N LEU A 32 17.16 -6.35 18.31
CA LEU A 32 18.19 -7.27 17.83
C LEU A 32 19.56 -6.59 17.97
N HIS A 33 20.58 -7.33 18.38
CA HIS A 33 21.98 -6.95 18.25
C HIS A 33 22.54 -7.71 17.06
N VAL A 34 23.10 -6.96 16.13
CA VAL A 34 23.51 -7.46 14.82
C VAL A 34 24.97 -7.07 14.59
N THR A 35 25.83 -8.01 14.26
CA THR A 35 27.25 -7.75 13.95
C THR A 35 27.40 -6.96 12.64
N PRO A 36 28.58 -6.40 12.33
CA PRO A 36 28.85 -5.79 11.02
C PRO A 36 28.60 -6.76 9.85
N GLU A 37 28.84 -8.05 10.05
CA GLU A 37 28.60 -9.15 9.10
C GLU A 37 27.12 -9.54 9.01
N LYS A 38 26.23 -8.78 9.65
CA LYS A 38 24.77 -8.95 9.67
C LYS A 38 24.29 -10.22 10.39
N LEU A 39 25.08 -10.75 11.32
CA LEU A 39 24.70 -11.89 12.15
C LEU A 39 23.97 -11.42 13.42
N VAL A 40 22.86 -12.06 13.77
CA VAL A 40 22.11 -11.74 15.00
C VAL A 40 22.76 -12.46 16.18
N ILE A 41 23.41 -11.71 17.07
CA ILE A 41 24.11 -12.25 18.25
C ILE A 41 23.23 -12.26 19.51
N ARG A 42 22.23 -11.37 19.56
CA ARG A 42 21.27 -11.31 20.67
C ARG A 42 19.95 -10.78 20.17
N ALA A 43 18.84 -11.32 20.67
CA ALA A 43 17.52 -10.88 20.30
C ALA A 43 16.58 -10.84 21.52
N HIS A 44 15.77 -9.81 21.58
CA HIS A 44 14.55 -9.76 22.39
C HIS A 44 13.38 -9.72 21.42
N ILE A 45 12.70 -10.85 21.27
CA ILE A 45 11.69 -11.07 20.23
C ILE A 45 10.26 -10.95 20.73
N GLU A 46 10.04 -10.70 22.02
CA GLU A 46 8.71 -10.45 22.56
C GLU A 46 8.21 -9.06 22.13
N HIS A 47 7.04 -9.04 21.50
CA HIS A 47 6.36 -7.84 21.05
C HIS A 47 5.09 -7.62 21.85
N THR A 48 4.83 -6.37 22.21
CA THR A 48 3.58 -5.94 22.88
C THR A 48 2.46 -5.63 21.88
N HIS A 49 2.64 -6.00 20.61
CA HIS A 49 1.71 -5.72 19.55
C HIS A 49 1.72 -6.84 18.51
N PRO A 50 0.64 -7.01 17.74
CA PRO A 50 0.62 -7.95 16.63
C PRO A 50 1.62 -7.53 15.53
N PRO A 51 2.05 -8.46 14.67
CA PRO A 51 2.89 -8.15 13.52
C PRO A 51 2.25 -7.06 12.66
N SER A 52 3.08 -6.21 12.06
CA SER A 52 2.62 -5.18 11.14
C SER A 52 2.10 -5.83 9.85
N THR A 53 0.80 -6.08 9.76
CA THR A 53 0.12 -6.58 8.55
C THR A 53 0.25 -5.62 7.35
N TYR A 54 0.60 -4.36 7.60
CA TYR A 54 0.56 -3.30 6.61
C TYR A 54 1.56 -3.45 5.46
N PHE A 55 2.68 -4.15 5.66
CA PHE A 55 3.81 -4.07 4.73
C PHE A 55 3.94 -5.25 3.77
N LEU A 56 3.41 -6.43 4.11
CA LEU A 56 3.62 -7.65 3.32
C LEU A 56 2.40 -8.09 2.49
N GLU A 57 1.18 -7.90 2.98
CA GLU A 57 -0.02 -8.40 2.27
C GLU A 57 -0.61 -7.39 1.29
N LYS A 58 -0.51 -6.09 1.57
CA LYS A 58 -1.19 -5.05 0.79
C LYS A 58 -0.52 -4.71 -0.54
N ILE A 59 0.78 -4.99 -0.70
CA ILE A 59 1.54 -4.72 -1.93
C ILE A 59 1.48 -5.93 -2.89
N LYS A 60 1.42 -7.15 -2.36
CA LYS A 60 1.51 -8.37 -3.17
C LYS A 60 0.17 -8.90 -3.71
N LYS A 61 -0.97 -8.69 -3.02
CA LYS A 61 -2.19 -9.47 -3.32
C LYS A 61 -3.35 -8.75 -4.00
N GLN A 62 -3.46 -7.40 -4.01
CA GLN A 62 -4.70 -6.78 -4.52
C GLN A 62 -4.55 -5.67 -5.57
N HIS A 63 -3.44 -4.94 -5.66
CA HIS A 63 -3.20 -4.05 -6.82
C HIS A 63 -1.70 -3.97 -7.11
N GLY A 64 -1.27 -4.70 -8.15
CA GLY A 64 0.12 -4.75 -8.59
C GLY A 64 0.71 -3.34 -8.72
N ALA A 65 1.80 -3.10 -8.00
CA ALA A 65 2.62 -1.93 -8.21
C ALA A 65 3.13 -1.95 -9.67
N GLN A 66 2.76 -0.93 -10.45
CA GLN A 66 3.11 -0.86 -11.87
C GLN A 66 3.90 0.41 -12.15
N PHE A 67 5.07 0.26 -12.74
CA PHE A 67 5.81 1.39 -13.31
C PHE A 67 5.34 1.63 -14.73
N TYR A 68 5.17 2.89 -15.10
CA TYR A 68 4.86 3.25 -16.47
C TYR A 68 5.55 4.56 -16.85
N GLN A 69 5.94 4.66 -18.11
CA GLN A 69 6.57 5.84 -18.66
C GLN A 69 5.50 6.78 -19.25
N ARG A 70 5.61 8.07 -18.96
CA ARG A 70 4.79 9.11 -19.60
C ARG A 70 5.37 9.47 -20.97
N PRO A 71 4.58 10.11 -21.85
CA PRO A 71 5.06 10.58 -23.16
C PRO A 71 6.29 11.52 -23.08
N ASN A 72 6.44 12.24 -21.97
CA ASN A 72 7.61 13.10 -21.71
C ASN A 72 8.83 12.35 -21.14
N GLY A 73 8.84 11.02 -21.21
CA GLY A 73 9.89 10.16 -20.70
C GLY A 73 9.92 9.96 -19.17
N ARG A 74 9.12 10.70 -18.40
CA ARG A 74 9.12 10.58 -16.92
C ARG A 74 8.39 9.33 -16.45
N ILE A 75 9.01 8.59 -15.55
CA ILE A 75 8.43 7.38 -14.95
C ILE A 75 7.52 7.74 -13.79
N ASN A 76 6.36 7.09 -13.72
CA ASN A 76 5.45 7.11 -12.59
C ASN A 76 5.24 5.70 -12.05
N LEU A 77 4.86 5.62 -10.79
CA LEU A 77 4.46 4.40 -10.10
C LEU A 77 2.96 4.44 -9.82
N ARG A 78 2.24 3.38 -10.15
CA ARG A 78 0.83 3.18 -9.82
C ARG A 78 0.71 2.13 -8.71
N LEU A 79 -0.01 2.47 -7.65
CA LEU A 79 -0.32 1.57 -6.54
C LEU A 79 -1.74 1.88 -6.05
N ASN A 80 -2.61 0.87 -5.95
CA ASN A 80 -4.01 1.02 -5.49
C ASN A 80 -4.80 2.14 -6.23
N ASN A 81 -4.64 2.27 -7.55
CA ASN A 81 -5.24 3.35 -8.37
C ASN A 81 -4.79 4.79 -8.04
N TYR A 82 -3.76 4.94 -7.21
CA TYR A 82 -3.05 6.19 -7.01
C TYR A 82 -1.75 6.20 -7.80
N THR A 83 -1.36 7.38 -8.27
CA THR A 83 -0.11 7.57 -8.99
C THR A 83 0.88 8.38 -8.16
N TYR A 84 2.13 7.99 -8.26
CA TYR A 84 3.27 8.58 -7.57
C TYR A 84 4.35 8.94 -8.60
N TYR A 85 5.07 10.03 -8.36
CA TYR A 85 6.23 10.45 -9.16
C TYR A 85 7.49 10.42 -8.31
N LYS A 86 8.61 10.11 -8.94
CA LYS A 86 9.94 10.15 -8.30
C LYS A 86 10.25 11.61 -7.94
N HIS A 87 10.31 11.92 -6.64
CA HIS A 87 10.43 13.29 -6.14
C HIS A 87 11.87 13.63 -5.78
N MET A 88 12.46 12.90 -4.83
CA MET A 88 13.83 13.17 -4.36
C MET A 88 14.52 11.90 -3.89
N LYS A 89 15.85 11.90 -3.88
CA LYS A 89 16.65 10.83 -3.27
C LYS A 89 16.60 10.99 -1.74
N ALA A 90 16.33 9.90 -1.04
CA ALA A 90 16.42 9.82 0.41
C ALA A 90 17.88 9.65 0.83
N ARG A 91 18.22 10.02 2.07
CA ARG A 91 19.58 9.87 2.62
C ARG A 91 20.08 8.42 2.63
N THR A 92 19.18 7.45 2.61
CA THR A 92 19.47 6.01 2.64
C THR A 92 19.80 5.40 1.28
N GLY A 93 20.06 6.23 0.25
CA GLY A 93 20.24 5.76 -1.12
C GLY A 93 18.94 5.46 -1.86
N ALA A 94 17.81 5.31 -1.14
CA ALA A 94 16.48 5.09 -1.72
C ALA A 94 15.89 6.35 -2.37
N HIS A 95 14.72 6.21 -2.98
CA HIS A 95 13.96 7.28 -3.61
C HIS A 95 12.61 7.50 -2.95
N ARG A 96 12.29 8.77 -2.68
CA ARG A 96 10.95 9.19 -2.27
C ARG A 96 10.07 9.38 -3.51
N TRP A 97 9.00 8.62 -3.57
CA TRP A 97 7.93 8.74 -4.55
C TRP A 97 6.74 9.44 -3.91
N SER A 98 6.43 10.65 -4.34
CA SER A 98 5.30 11.43 -3.81
C SER A 98 4.06 11.21 -4.65
N CYS A 99 2.88 11.24 -4.04
CA CYS A 99 1.63 11.22 -4.79
C CYS A 99 1.58 12.39 -5.79
N THR A 100 1.08 12.16 -7.01
CA THR A 100 0.93 13.20 -8.03
C THR A 100 -0.02 14.32 -7.63
N ALA A 101 -0.90 14.11 -6.65
CA ALA A 101 -1.76 15.14 -6.10
C ALA A 101 -1.08 16.01 -5.01
N TYR A 102 0.20 15.76 -4.70
CA TYR A 102 0.98 16.52 -3.71
C TYR A 102 0.98 18.03 -3.98
N GLY A 103 1.28 18.43 -5.22
CA GLY A 103 1.28 19.84 -5.65
C GLY A 103 -0.06 20.34 -6.17
N SER A 104 -1.15 19.58 -6.00
CA SER A 104 -2.48 19.96 -6.44
C SER A 104 -3.29 20.62 -5.32
N LYS A 105 -4.54 21.03 -5.61
CA LYS A 105 -5.48 21.54 -4.60
C LYS A 105 -5.68 20.62 -3.39
N TRP A 106 -5.41 19.32 -3.52
CA TRP A 106 -5.58 18.33 -2.46
C TRP A 106 -4.43 18.28 -1.44
N LYS A 107 -3.28 18.92 -1.74
CA LYS A 107 -2.08 18.96 -0.88
C LYS A 107 -1.71 17.58 -0.27
N CYS A 108 -1.83 16.52 -1.07
CA CYS A 108 -1.75 15.14 -0.59
C CYS A 108 -0.35 14.79 -0.06
N ARG A 109 -0.25 14.24 1.15
CA ARG A 109 1.03 13.88 1.80
C ARG A 109 1.45 12.42 1.62
N ALA A 110 0.68 11.63 0.87
CA ALA A 110 0.99 10.24 0.59
C ALA A 110 2.33 10.11 -0.16
N HIS A 111 3.17 9.18 0.27
CA HIS A 111 4.47 8.93 -0.34
C HIS A 111 4.99 7.52 -0.04
N LEU A 112 5.91 7.04 -0.88
CA LEU A 112 6.61 5.78 -0.76
C LEU A 112 8.12 6.05 -0.73
N ILE A 113 8.89 5.26 0.00
CA ILE A 113 10.35 5.24 -0.05
C ILE A 113 10.74 3.89 -0.64
N ILE A 114 11.40 3.89 -1.80
CA ILE A 114 11.68 2.68 -2.59
C ILE A 114 13.17 2.64 -2.93
N THR A 115 13.81 1.48 -2.75
CA THR A 115 15.21 1.27 -3.16
C THR A 115 15.35 1.16 -4.68
N ASP A 116 16.59 1.17 -5.17
CA ASP A 116 16.87 0.93 -6.59
C ASP A 116 16.51 -0.52 -7.00
N ASN A 117 16.51 -1.46 -6.06
CA ASN A 117 16.05 -2.84 -6.24
C ASN A 117 14.50 -2.97 -6.22
N LEU A 118 13.78 -1.86 -6.31
CA LEU A 118 12.31 -1.79 -6.27
C LEU A 118 11.68 -2.28 -4.96
N GLU A 119 12.47 -2.33 -3.88
CA GLU A 119 11.95 -2.71 -2.56
C GLU A 119 11.37 -1.48 -1.87
N VAL A 120 10.12 -1.57 -1.42
CA VAL A 120 9.52 -0.53 -0.60
C VAL A 120 10.16 -0.62 0.79
N LEU A 121 10.70 0.49 1.31
CA LEU A 121 11.24 0.61 2.68
C LEU A 121 10.24 1.23 3.64
N ARG A 122 9.44 2.19 3.15
CA ARG A 122 8.44 2.92 3.94
C ARG A 122 7.30 3.39 3.04
N ALA A 123 6.09 3.42 3.57
CA ALA A 123 4.92 3.89 2.85
C ALA A 123 3.99 4.69 3.77
N ASN A 124 3.58 5.87 3.33
CA ASN A 124 2.37 6.54 3.79
C ASN A 124 1.37 6.52 2.64
N ILE A 125 0.35 5.67 2.74
CA ILE A 125 -0.67 5.49 1.70
C ILE A 125 -2.00 6.17 2.06
N LEU A 126 -2.02 7.04 3.06
CA LEU A 126 -3.22 7.81 3.39
C LEU A 126 -3.36 8.99 2.42
N HIS A 127 -4.42 8.95 1.62
CA HIS A 127 -4.75 9.99 0.65
C HIS A 127 -5.86 10.90 1.17
N THR A 128 -5.70 12.20 0.93
CA THR A 128 -6.70 13.25 1.22
C THR A 128 -7.62 13.50 0.03
N HIS A 129 -7.64 12.59 -0.95
CA HIS A 129 -8.39 12.73 -2.18
C HIS A 129 -8.80 11.36 -2.73
N PRO A 130 -9.88 11.31 -3.52
CA PRO A 130 -10.27 10.08 -4.21
C PRO A 130 -9.22 9.67 -5.25
N PRO A 131 -9.15 8.37 -5.61
CA PRO A 131 -8.30 7.88 -6.69
C PRO A 131 -8.59 8.60 -8.02
N HIS A 132 -7.59 8.65 -8.90
CA HIS A 132 -7.81 9.17 -10.26
C HIS A 132 -8.43 8.08 -11.13
N VAL A 133 -9.47 8.44 -11.87
CA VAL A 133 -10.05 7.58 -12.90
C VAL A 133 -9.19 7.69 -14.17
N TYR A 134 -8.70 6.56 -14.66
CA TYR A 134 -7.95 6.47 -15.90
C TYR A 134 -8.72 5.63 -16.91
N ARG A 135 -8.66 6.01 -18.18
CA ARG A 135 -9.05 5.17 -19.31
C ARG A 135 -7.78 4.67 -20.00
N VAL A 136 -7.85 3.48 -20.58
CA VAL A 136 -6.78 2.94 -21.42
C VAL A 136 -7.16 3.27 -22.87
N ASP A 137 -6.25 3.84 -23.64
CA ASP A 137 -6.47 4.06 -25.07
C ASP A 137 -6.19 2.79 -25.89
N GLU A 138 -6.43 2.84 -27.20
CA GLU A 138 -6.19 1.74 -28.14
C GLU A 138 -4.72 1.27 -28.16
N ASN A 139 -3.79 2.13 -27.72
CA ASN A 139 -2.36 1.83 -27.64
C ASN A 139 -1.92 1.38 -26.24
N GLY A 140 -2.87 1.08 -25.33
CA GLY A 140 -2.56 0.65 -23.97
C GLY A 140 -2.13 1.76 -23.02
N ARG A 141 -2.24 3.04 -23.40
CA ARG A 141 -1.79 4.18 -22.57
C ARG A 141 -2.88 4.61 -21.59
N HIS A 142 -2.50 4.86 -20.34
CA HIS A 142 -3.40 5.37 -19.32
C HIS A 142 -3.61 6.88 -19.44
N ILE A 143 -4.79 7.29 -19.92
CA ILE A 143 -5.22 8.68 -20.01
C ILE A 143 -6.03 9.04 -18.76
N ARG A 144 -5.62 10.11 -18.06
CA ARG A 144 -6.36 10.62 -16.91
C ARG A 144 -7.65 11.25 -17.39
N VAL A 145 -8.79 10.77 -16.88
CA VAL A 145 -10.09 11.40 -17.16
C VAL A 145 -10.20 12.67 -16.33
N MET A 146 -10.01 13.82 -16.98
CA MET A 146 -10.31 15.13 -16.39
C MET A 146 -11.81 15.34 -16.51
N HIS A 147 -12.56 15.28 -15.40
CA HIS A 147 -13.90 15.86 -15.39
C HIS A 147 -13.75 17.37 -15.58
N ARG A 148 -13.99 17.86 -16.81
CA ARG A 148 -14.18 19.30 -17.04
C ARG A 148 -15.39 19.70 -16.20
N LYS A 149 -15.16 20.44 -15.10
CA LYS A 149 -16.22 21.30 -14.58
C LYS A 149 -16.57 22.27 -15.71
N GLY A 150 -17.85 22.39 -16.01
CA GLY A 150 -18.37 23.16 -17.13
C GLY A 150 -17.65 24.50 -17.28
N PHE A 151 -17.11 24.72 -18.46
CA PHE A 151 -16.88 26.06 -18.96
C PHE A 151 -18.27 26.67 -19.16
N VAL A 152 -18.71 27.51 -18.24
CA VAL A 152 -19.77 28.47 -18.53
C VAL A 152 -19.06 29.57 -19.32
N ASN A 153 -19.02 29.44 -20.64
CA ASN A 153 -18.56 30.52 -21.51
C ASN A 153 -19.61 31.63 -21.44
N GLY A 154 -19.23 32.76 -20.86
CA GLY A 154 -19.93 34.01 -21.09
C GLY A 154 -19.79 34.41 -22.55
N GLN A 155 -20.95 34.62 -23.18
CA GLN A 155 -21.23 35.44 -24.36
C GLN A 155 -20.47 35.13 -25.67
N GLY A 156 -21.24 34.59 -26.61
CA GLY A 156 -20.89 34.46 -28.03
C GLY A 156 -21.93 33.58 -28.70
N GLY A 157 -23.04 34.18 -29.10
CA GLY A 157 -24.18 33.47 -29.69
C GLY A 157 -23.80 32.73 -30.97
N PHE A 158 -24.28 31.51 -31.10
CA PHE A 158 -24.75 30.98 -32.38
C PHE A 158 -25.90 30.01 -32.09
N ASP A 159 -27.03 30.34 -32.70
CA ASP A 159 -28.26 29.60 -32.71
C ASP A 159 -28.09 28.30 -33.50
N ARG A 160 -28.61 27.18 -32.95
CA ARG A 160 -29.30 26.07 -33.64
C ARG A 160 -29.36 24.80 -32.78
N SER A 161 -30.58 24.52 -32.37
CA SER A 161 -31.18 23.21 -32.11
C SER A 161 -30.50 22.00 -32.78
N VAL A 162 -30.01 21.05 -31.96
CA VAL A 162 -30.09 19.61 -32.24
C VAL A 162 -30.34 18.89 -30.91
N GLU A 163 -31.52 18.31 -30.78
CA GLU A 163 -31.87 17.37 -29.71
C GLU A 163 -31.19 16.03 -29.99
N ASP A 164 -30.03 15.79 -29.37
CA ASP A 164 -29.46 14.45 -29.32
C ASP A 164 -30.06 13.68 -28.12
N ASN A 165 -31.12 12.94 -28.45
CA ASN A 165 -31.62 11.81 -27.68
C ASN A 165 -30.49 10.79 -27.46
N VAL A 166 -29.83 10.84 -26.30
CA VAL A 166 -28.98 9.75 -25.83
C VAL A 166 -29.84 8.75 -25.04
N PRO A 167 -29.95 7.47 -25.46
CA PRO A 167 -30.69 6.47 -24.72
C PRO A 167 -30.05 6.25 -23.35
N VAL A 168 -30.83 6.49 -22.29
CA VAL A 168 -30.49 6.10 -20.92
C VAL A 168 -30.36 4.58 -20.88
N PRO A 169 -29.22 4.00 -20.47
CA PRO A 169 -29.12 2.56 -20.26
C PRO A 169 -30.08 2.15 -19.14
N LYS A 170 -31.05 1.29 -19.48
CA LYS A 170 -31.96 0.67 -18.52
C LYS A 170 -31.14 -0.06 -17.45
N LEU A 171 -31.32 0.34 -16.20
CA LEU A 171 -30.77 -0.35 -15.05
C LEU A 171 -31.33 -1.77 -15.02
N ILE A 172 -30.46 -2.76 -15.20
CA ILE A 172 -30.78 -4.17 -14.96
C ILE A 172 -30.99 -4.34 -13.44
N PRO A 173 -32.11 -4.91 -12.98
CA PRO A 173 -32.33 -5.17 -11.57
C PRO A 173 -31.27 -6.15 -11.05
N LYS A 174 -30.64 -5.77 -9.93
CA LYS A 174 -29.66 -6.61 -9.24
C LYS A 174 -30.36 -7.87 -8.75
N ASN A 175 -29.97 -9.00 -9.34
CA ASN A 175 -30.34 -10.33 -8.88
C ASN A 175 -29.78 -10.54 -7.46
N GLN A 176 -30.64 -11.00 -6.56
CA GLN A 176 -30.30 -11.30 -5.17
C GLN A 176 -29.32 -12.49 -5.15
N GLY A 177 -28.08 -12.23 -4.72
CA GLY A 177 -27.12 -13.28 -4.39
C GLY A 177 -27.45 -13.93 -3.03
N PRO A 178 -27.10 -15.20 -2.84
CA PRO A 178 -27.57 -16.00 -1.71
C PRO A 178 -27.01 -15.52 -0.37
N GLN A 179 -27.86 -15.63 0.65
CA GLN A 179 -27.53 -15.39 2.06
C GLN A 179 -26.40 -16.32 2.51
N MET A 180 -25.27 -15.74 2.93
CA MET A 180 -24.24 -16.47 3.68
C MET A 180 -24.74 -16.66 5.12
N GLN A 181 -24.92 -17.93 5.51
CA GLN A 181 -25.11 -18.31 6.90
C GLN A 181 -23.79 -18.22 7.69
N PRO A 182 -23.84 -17.90 9.00
CA PRO A 182 -22.67 -17.86 9.86
C PRO A 182 -22.18 -19.27 10.21
N CYS A 183 -20.89 -19.54 9.96
CA CYS A 183 -20.22 -20.75 10.45
C CYS A 183 -20.11 -20.68 11.98
N THR A 184 -20.86 -21.53 12.66
CA THR A 184 -20.74 -21.78 14.10
C THR A 184 -19.43 -22.50 14.42
N SER A 185 -18.86 -22.10 15.55
CA SER A 185 -17.69 -22.64 16.22
C SER A 185 -17.70 -24.16 16.39
N TYR A 186 -16.60 -24.81 16.04
CA TYR A 186 -16.28 -26.17 16.49
C TYR A 186 -14.79 -26.21 16.85
N TYR A 187 -14.48 -25.93 18.12
CA TYR A 187 -13.24 -26.35 18.76
C TYR A 187 -13.67 -27.14 19.98
N ASP A 188 -13.68 -28.46 19.86
CA ASP A 188 -13.61 -29.34 21.00
C ASP A 188 -13.04 -30.69 20.58
N HIS A 189 -12.15 -31.19 21.43
CA HIS A 189 -11.49 -32.51 21.42
C HIS A 189 -10.35 -32.64 20.38
N LEU A 190 -9.11 -32.99 20.73
CA LEU A 190 -8.70 -34.10 21.59
C LEU A 190 -7.32 -33.84 22.23
N ILE A 191 -7.25 -34.10 23.53
CA ILE A 191 -6.04 -34.34 24.31
C ILE A 191 -5.66 -35.82 24.08
N PRO A 192 -4.43 -36.18 23.68
CA PRO A 192 -3.93 -37.53 23.90
C PRO A 192 -3.37 -37.62 25.32
N HIS A 193 -4.07 -38.37 26.16
CA HIS A 193 -3.55 -38.86 27.43
C HIS A 193 -2.40 -39.84 27.21
N SER A 194 -1.38 -39.66 28.03
CA SER A 194 -0.44 -40.66 28.56
C SER A 194 -0.66 -42.12 28.18
N ILE A 195 0.34 -42.71 27.54
CA ILE A 195 0.59 -44.17 27.59
C ILE A 195 1.57 -44.40 28.75
N PHE A 196 1.11 -45.14 29.74
CA PHE A 196 1.91 -45.80 30.76
C PHE A 196 1.76 -47.32 30.55
N ASN A 197 2.82 -48.06 30.88
CA ASN A 197 2.93 -49.52 31.05
C ASN A 197 3.10 -50.36 29.78
N HIS A 198 3.89 -51.43 29.76
CA HIS A 198 4.96 -51.94 30.64
C HIS A 198 5.69 -52.98 29.77
N ILE A 199 7.02 -53.06 29.87
CA ILE A 199 7.72 -54.32 29.60
C ILE A 199 7.82 -55.01 30.96
N MET A 200 6.94 -55.99 31.17
CA MET A 200 7.19 -57.41 31.49
C MET A 200 5.84 -58.11 31.62
#